data_AF-A0A520IG28-F1
#
_entry.id   AF-A0A520IG28-F1
#
_cell.length_a   1.000
_cell.length_b   1.000
_cell.length_c   1.000
_cell.angle_alpha   90.00
_cell.angle_beta   90.00
_cell.angle_gamma   90.00
#
_symmetry.space_group_name_H-M   'P 1'
#
loop_
_entity.id
_entity.type
_entity.pdbx_description
1 polymer ?
#
loop_
_entity_poly.entity_id
_entity_poly.type
_entity_poly.pdbx_seq_one_letter_code
_entity_poly.pdbx_strand_id
1 'polypeptide(L)'
;MSILNGSDQGAVQYTEVRNLTTTTLGMYSVAIGGTGAISSSNNFATVNWGAGLKYLKVEVDLNGGSNFVSAGTTQLLSVPYALYAANATAGADGKSAYQIWLDAGNTGSQTDFLNSLKVTAQSVSGDLGGTFPSPSVVKIQGVSISAIPPSAGQVLQFNGTNWIPTALPATTGADVVTSQPDIISLTNASGAALKNLSINLKPGTAGAILMTDVNQQIKWQSATETGLVKGKVAEVSFSALDNGTTKIPANDVAKAKITVPGAQVGNSVFLSNAADETEYSIITSWVSGPNEVSIRLANYQPIPVDITGRQYKLLLIQN
;
A
#
# COMPACT_ATOMS: atom_id res chain seq x y z
N MET A 1 0.82 -88.88 23.97
CA MET A 1 0.45 -88.74 22.53
C MET A 1 1.67 -88.23 21.79
N SER A 2 1.87 -88.68 20.55
CA SER A 2 3.04 -88.31 19.74
C SER A 2 2.67 -88.09 18.28
N ILE A 3 3.32 -87.14 17.63
CA ILE A 3 3.29 -86.94 16.17
C ILE A 3 4.53 -87.59 15.57
N LEU A 4 4.34 -88.54 14.66
CA LEU A 4 5.40 -89.25 13.95
C LEU A 4 5.48 -88.78 12.50
N ASN A 5 6.65 -88.93 11.88
CA ASN A 5 6.90 -88.55 10.49
C ASN A 5 7.23 -89.75 9.60
N GLY A 6 6.64 -89.79 8.41
CA GLY A 6 6.91 -90.76 7.35
C GLY A 6 6.13 -92.07 7.46
N SER A 7 6.10 -92.70 8.64
CA SER A 7 5.38 -93.96 8.91
C SER A 7 4.81 -94.03 10.33
N ASP A 8 4.05 -95.08 10.62
CA ASP A 8 3.46 -95.39 11.93
C ASP A 8 4.48 -95.79 13.02
N GLN A 9 5.74 -96.00 12.62
CA GLN A 9 6.92 -96.19 13.49
C GLN A 9 8.01 -95.15 13.23
N GLY A 10 7.66 -94.04 12.58
CA GLY A 10 8.58 -93.00 12.19
C GLY A 10 9.16 -92.19 13.35
N ALA A 11 10.11 -91.30 13.03
CA ALA A 11 10.73 -90.44 14.03
C ALA A 11 9.70 -89.51 14.70
N VAL A 12 9.75 -89.44 16.04
CA VAL A 12 8.88 -88.56 16.83
C VAL A 12 9.24 -87.10 16.57
N GLN A 13 8.30 -86.35 16.01
CA GLN A 13 8.42 -84.90 15.78
C GLN A 13 7.93 -84.09 16.97
N TYR A 14 6.94 -84.60 17.69
CA TYR A 14 6.39 -83.98 18.89
C TYR A 14 5.81 -85.05 19.80
N THR A 15 5.92 -84.86 21.11
CA THR A 15 5.21 -85.69 22.08
C THR A 15 4.71 -84.86 23.25
N GLU A 16 3.58 -85.26 23.82
CA GLU A 16 3.02 -84.67 25.04
C GLU A 16 2.34 -85.72 25.91
N VAL A 17 2.40 -85.49 27.22
CA VAL A 17 1.71 -86.27 28.25
C VAL A 17 0.64 -85.40 28.91
N ARG A 18 -0.56 -85.95 29.03
CA ARG A 18 -1.73 -85.30 29.62
C ARG A 18 -2.33 -86.19 30.71
N ASN A 19 -2.84 -85.59 31.78
CA ASN A 19 -3.75 -86.28 32.69
C ASN A 19 -5.18 -85.87 32.35
N LEU A 20 -5.96 -86.80 31.83
CA LEU A 20 -7.32 -86.57 31.35
C LEU A 20 -8.27 -87.52 32.08
N THR A 21 -9.43 -87.01 32.48
CA THR A 21 -10.53 -87.85 32.99
C THR A 21 -11.51 -88.12 31.85
N THR A 22 -11.83 -89.40 31.64
CA THR A 22 -12.86 -89.77 30.68
C THR A 22 -14.25 -89.52 31.25
N THR A 23 -15.23 -89.32 30.38
CA THR A 23 -16.64 -89.39 30.77
C THR A 23 -17.01 -90.82 31.17
N THR A 24 -18.20 -91.01 31.74
CA THR A 24 -18.74 -92.33 32.10
C THR A 24 -18.86 -93.28 30.90
N LEU A 25 -18.82 -92.76 29.67
CA LEU A 25 -18.82 -93.53 28.43
C LEU A 25 -17.41 -93.75 27.84
N GLY A 26 -16.35 -93.39 28.58
CA GLY A 26 -14.96 -93.56 28.14
C GLY A 26 -14.46 -92.50 27.16
N MET A 27 -15.18 -91.40 26.96
CA MET A 27 -14.78 -90.35 26.01
C MET A 27 -13.91 -89.29 26.68
N TYR A 28 -12.93 -88.74 25.95
CA TYR A 28 -12.19 -87.53 26.34
C TYR A 28 -11.98 -86.64 25.10
N SER A 29 -11.77 -85.34 25.32
CA SER A 29 -11.40 -84.39 24.28
C SER A 29 -10.16 -83.63 24.71
N VAL A 30 -9.23 -83.44 23.79
CA VAL A 30 -7.96 -82.78 24.06
C VAL A 30 -7.45 -82.06 22.81
N ALA A 31 -6.96 -80.83 23.00
CA ALA A 31 -6.26 -80.10 21.96
C ALA A 31 -4.77 -80.47 21.98
N ILE A 32 -4.30 -81.09 20.90
CA ILE A 32 -2.90 -81.52 20.77
C ILE A 32 -2.01 -80.30 20.55
N GLY A 33 -0.92 -80.19 21.32
CA GLY A 33 0.01 -79.05 21.21
C GLY A 33 -0.52 -77.75 21.84
N GLY A 34 -1.65 -77.81 22.55
CA GLY A 34 -2.22 -76.68 23.30
C GLY A 34 -1.70 -76.57 24.75
N THR A 35 -2.22 -75.64 25.53
CA THR A 35 -1.89 -75.51 26.97
C THR A 35 -2.38 -76.71 27.80
N GLY A 36 -1.76 -76.96 28.95
CA GLY A 36 -2.18 -78.03 29.90
C GLY A 36 -1.50 -79.39 29.73
N ALA A 37 -0.35 -79.46 29.05
CA ALA A 37 0.49 -80.65 29.06
C ALA A 37 1.32 -80.73 30.33
N ILE A 38 1.45 -81.94 30.89
CA ILE A 38 2.28 -82.20 32.07
C ILE A 38 3.74 -82.25 31.66
N SER A 39 4.00 -82.82 30.49
CA SER A 39 5.29 -82.76 29.83
C SER A 39 5.08 -82.73 28.32
N SER A 40 6.02 -82.11 27.62
CA SER A 40 6.12 -82.21 26.17
C SER A 40 7.59 -82.23 25.78
N SER A 41 7.88 -82.86 24.64
CA SER A 41 9.20 -82.86 24.03
C SER A 41 9.07 -82.49 22.56
N ASN A 42 10.07 -81.74 22.07
CA ASN A 42 10.05 -80.93 20.85
C ASN A 42 8.94 -79.86 20.84
N ASN A 43 9.01 -78.92 19.87
CA ASN A 43 8.03 -77.84 19.75
C ASN A 43 6.98 -78.16 18.67
N PHE A 44 5.69 -78.18 19.06
CA PHE A 44 4.59 -78.44 18.13
C PHE A 44 4.53 -77.41 16.98
N ALA A 45 4.85 -76.15 17.25
CA ALA A 45 4.81 -75.08 16.25
C ALA A 45 5.90 -75.24 15.17
N THR A 46 6.97 -75.99 15.44
CA THR A 46 8.06 -76.22 14.48
C THR A 46 7.90 -77.52 13.70
N VAL A 47 6.83 -78.28 13.92
CA VAL A 47 6.55 -79.49 13.13
C VAL A 47 6.35 -79.09 11.68
N ASN A 48 7.16 -79.64 10.77
CA ASN A 48 7.00 -79.40 9.35
C ASN A 48 5.82 -80.21 8.80
N TRP A 49 4.64 -79.61 8.82
CA TRP A 49 3.39 -80.20 8.31
C TRP A 49 3.36 -80.39 6.78
N GLY A 50 4.22 -79.67 6.04
CA GLY A 50 4.26 -79.70 4.57
C GLY A 50 5.16 -80.80 3.98
N ALA A 51 6.00 -81.46 4.78
CA ALA A 51 6.96 -82.45 4.29
C ALA A 51 6.71 -83.84 4.90
N GLY A 52 6.43 -84.84 4.06
CA GLY A 52 6.23 -86.23 4.49
C GLY A 52 4.92 -86.46 5.26
N LEU A 53 4.44 -87.70 5.24
CA LEU A 53 3.20 -88.11 5.91
C LEU A 53 3.33 -87.93 7.44
N LYS A 54 2.25 -87.53 8.11
CA LYS A 54 2.20 -87.40 9.58
C LYS A 54 1.28 -88.45 10.18
N TYR A 55 1.64 -88.93 11.36
CA TYR A 55 0.85 -89.92 12.09
C TYR A 55 0.64 -89.47 13.52
N LEU A 56 -0.57 -89.64 14.05
CA LEU A 56 -0.91 -89.46 15.45
C LEU A 56 -0.85 -90.81 16.15
N LYS A 57 0.09 -90.95 17.09
CA LYS A 57 0.21 -92.08 18.01
C LYS A 57 -0.40 -91.71 19.36
N VAL A 58 -1.31 -92.55 19.84
CA VAL A 58 -1.96 -92.41 21.15
C VAL A 58 -1.52 -93.56 22.04
N GLU A 59 -1.13 -93.22 23.27
CA GLU A 59 -0.71 -94.16 24.29
C GLU A 59 -1.37 -93.73 25.60
N VAL A 60 -1.78 -94.70 26.43
CA VAL A 60 -2.58 -94.48 27.64
C VAL A 60 -1.95 -95.23 28.80
N ASP A 61 -1.93 -94.63 29.99
CA ASP A 61 -1.67 -95.30 31.26
C ASP A 61 -2.92 -95.17 32.13
N LEU A 62 -3.61 -96.27 32.36
CA LEU A 62 -4.86 -96.29 33.13
C LEU A 62 -4.63 -96.15 34.65
N ASN A 63 -3.41 -96.37 35.11
CA ASN A 63 -3.03 -96.25 36.53
C ASN A 63 -2.40 -94.89 36.86
N GLY A 64 -2.27 -94.00 35.87
CA GLY A 64 -1.75 -92.64 36.06
C GLY A 64 -0.25 -92.55 36.37
N GLY A 65 0.53 -93.57 36.00
CA GLY A 65 1.98 -93.62 36.15
C GLY A 65 2.73 -93.28 34.85
N SER A 66 3.83 -93.99 34.60
CA SER A 66 4.67 -93.85 33.39
C SER A 66 4.63 -95.08 32.48
N ASN A 67 3.72 -96.02 32.72
CA ASN A 67 3.65 -97.31 32.00
C ASN A 67 2.59 -97.23 30.90
N PHE A 68 2.91 -96.48 29.86
CA PHE A 68 2.01 -96.24 28.74
C PHE A 68 1.89 -97.49 27.85
N VAL A 69 0.65 -97.87 27.52
CA VAL A 69 0.33 -98.88 26.52
C VAL A 69 -0.21 -98.22 25.25
N SER A 70 0.13 -98.75 24.07
CA SER A 70 -0.31 -98.21 22.79
C SER A 70 -1.82 -98.38 22.59
N ALA A 71 -2.53 -97.28 22.39
CA ALA A 71 -3.95 -97.26 22.07
C ALA A 71 -4.21 -97.19 20.55
N GLY A 72 -3.18 -96.86 19.76
CA GLY A 72 -3.22 -96.90 18.29
C GLY A 72 -2.40 -95.80 17.62
N THR A 73 -2.07 -96.00 16.34
CA THR A 73 -1.43 -95.00 15.48
C THR A 73 -2.27 -94.82 14.22
N THR A 74 -2.56 -93.57 13.85
CA THR A 74 -3.36 -93.23 12.66
C THR A 74 -2.67 -92.18 11.81
N GLN A 75 -2.76 -92.29 10.49
CA GLN A 75 -2.23 -91.27 9.60
C GLN A 75 -3.13 -90.03 9.60
N LEU A 76 -2.54 -88.85 9.73
CA LEU A 76 -3.21 -87.58 9.49
C LEU A 76 -3.24 -87.32 7.99
N LEU A 77 -4.44 -87.26 7.41
CA LEU A 77 -4.65 -86.90 6.01
C LEU A 77 -4.77 -85.37 5.90
N SER A 78 -3.93 -84.75 5.08
CA SER A 78 -4.03 -83.30 4.79
C SER A 78 -5.33 -82.98 4.06
N VAL A 79 -5.97 -81.86 4.39
CA VAL A 79 -7.08 -81.35 3.60
C VAL A 79 -6.57 -80.74 2.29
N PRO A 80 -7.23 -80.97 1.14
CA PRO A 80 -6.75 -80.51 -0.17
C PRO A 80 -6.42 -79.00 -0.25
N TYR A 81 -7.20 -78.17 0.44
CA TYR A 81 -7.03 -76.70 0.42
C TYR A 81 -5.76 -76.22 1.16
N ALA A 82 -5.34 -76.90 2.23
CA ALA A 82 -4.14 -76.49 2.98
C ALA A 82 -2.85 -76.78 2.20
N LEU A 83 -2.83 -77.90 1.45
CA LEU A 83 -1.70 -78.24 0.59
C LEU A 83 -1.60 -77.30 -0.62
N TYR A 84 -2.74 -76.87 -1.17
CA TYR A 84 -2.76 -75.94 -2.29
C TYR A 84 -2.34 -74.52 -1.89
N ALA A 85 -2.80 -74.01 -0.74
CA ALA A 85 -2.50 -72.64 -0.31
C ALA A 85 -1.00 -72.38 -0.03
N ALA A 86 -0.26 -73.38 0.50
CA ALA A 86 1.18 -73.26 0.72
C ALA A 86 2.00 -73.23 -0.58
N ASN A 87 1.44 -73.72 -1.68
CA ASN A 87 2.11 -73.84 -2.98
C ASN A 87 1.50 -72.90 -4.05
N ALA A 88 0.56 -72.04 -3.66
CA ALA A 88 -0.08 -71.13 -4.59
C ALA A 88 0.92 -70.05 -5.03
N THR A 89 1.07 -69.85 -6.33
CA THR A 89 1.81 -68.71 -6.88
C THR A 89 1.02 -67.43 -6.58
N ALA A 90 1.70 -66.37 -6.15
CA ALA A 90 1.09 -65.06 -6.07
C ALA A 90 0.51 -64.66 -7.44
N GLY A 91 -0.62 -63.94 -7.43
CA GLY A 91 -1.16 -63.37 -8.66
C GLY A 91 -0.16 -62.43 -9.32
N ALA A 92 -0.28 -62.26 -10.64
CA ALA A 92 0.52 -61.27 -11.36
C ALA A 92 0.18 -59.85 -10.89
N ASP A 93 1.19 -58.98 -10.89
CA ASP A 93 0.99 -57.56 -10.63
C ASP A 93 0.08 -56.93 -11.70
N GLY A 94 -0.67 -55.91 -11.29
CA GLY A 94 -1.47 -55.10 -12.21
C GLY A 94 -0.59 -54.30 -13.19
N LYS A 95 -1.21 -53.84 -14.29
CA LYS A 95 -0.56 -52.93 -15.24
C LYS A 95 -0.21 -51.59 -14.59
N SER A 96 0.96 -51.04 -14.92
CA SER A 96 1.35 -49.69 -14.51
C SER A 96 0.58 -48.61 -15.28
N ALA A 97 0.56 -47.38 -14.78
CA ALA A 97 -0.04 -46.25 -15.49
C ALA A 97 0.57 -46.02 -16.89
N TYR A 98 1.88 -46.26 -17.03
CA TYR A 98 2.57 -46.21 -18.32
C TYR A 98 2.10 -47.30 -19.28
N GLN A 99 1.88 -48.53 -18.77
CA GLN A 99 1.35 -49.62 -19.59
C GLN A 99 -0.09 -49.34 -20.05
N ILE A 100 -0.93 -48.79 -19.17
CA ILE A 100 -2.29 -48.35 -19.53
C ILE A 100 -2.23 -47.25 -20.61
N TRP A 101 -1.28 -46.33 -20.52
CA TRP A 101 -1.07 -45.28 -21.52
C TRP A 101 -0.67 -45.86 -22.89
N LEU A 102 0.22 -46.86 -22.92
CA LEU A 102 0.56 -47.58 -24.16
C LEU A 102 -0.64 -48.35 -24.73
N ASP A 103 -1.41 -49.03 -23.86
CA ASP A 103 -2.61 -49.79 -24.27
C ASP A 103 -3.71 -48.89 -24.86
N ALA A 104 -3.74 -47.60 -24.47
CA ALA A 104 -4.61 -46.59 -25.05
C ALA A 104 -4.18 -46.12 -26.46
N GLY A 105 -3.15 -46.75 -27.05
CA GLY A 105 -2.66 -46.45 -28.39
C GLY A 105 -1.57 -45.38 -28.45
N ASN A 106 -1.06 -44.92 -27.30
CA ASN A 106 0.06 -43.99 -27.29
C ASN A 106 1.38 -44.72 -27.50
N THR A 107 2.37 -44.03 -28.04
CA THR A 107 3.72 -44.56 -28.27
C THR A 107 4.75 -43.59 -27.71
N GLY A 108 5.81 -44.10 -27.12
CA GLY A 108 6.90 -43.27 -26.60
C GLY A 108 7.60 -43.93 -25.43
N SER A 109 8.50 -43.20 -24.79
CA SER A 109 9.20 -43.54 -23.56
C SER A 109 8.37 -43.16 -22.32
N GLN A 110 8.82 -43.58 -21.13
CA GLN A 110 8.24 -43.09 -19.86
C GLN A 110 8.35 -41.56 -19.73
N THR A 111 9.37 -40.94 -20.32
CA THR A 111 9.50 -39.48 -20.36
C THR A 111 8.39 -38.85 -21.20
N ASP A 112 8.04 -39.46 -22.32
CA ASP A 112 6.94 -38.98 -23.18
C ASP A 112 5.60 -39.11 -22.48
N PHE A 113 5.38 -40.21 -21.74
CA PHE A 113 4.24 -40.34 -20.85
C PHE A 113 4.19 -39.22 -19.81
N LEU A 114 5.27 -38.97 -19.07
CA LEU A 114 5.31 -37.89 -18.08
C LEU A 114 5.12 -36.50 -18.70
N ASN A 115 5.57 -36.28 -19.93
CA ASN A 115 5.33 -35.03 -20.66
C ASN A 115 3.88 -34.92 -21.14
N SER A 116 3.22 -36.03 -21.49
CA SER A 116 1.78 -36.03 -21.83
C SER A 116 0.89 -35.64 -20.65
N LEU A 117 1.34 -35.89 -19.42
CA LEU A 117 0.65 -35.48 -18.20
C LEU A 117 0.85 -33.99 -17.87
N LYS A 118 1.81 -33.32 -18.51
CA LYS A 118 2.07 -31.90 -18.31
C LYS A 118 1.28 -31.08 -19.32
N VAL A 119 0.71 -29.97 -18.86
CA VAL A 119 0.18 -28.94 -19.77
C VAL A 119 1.37 -28.17 -20.34
N THR A 120 1.95 -28.71 -21.40
CA THR A 120 3.05 -28.11 -22.15
C THR A 120 2.49 -27.64 -23.49
N ALA A 121 2.66 -26.36 -23.82
CA ALA A 121 2.25 -25.75 -25.10
C ALA A 121 0.73 -25.58 -25.35
N GLN A 122 -0.13 -25.68 -24.34
CA GLN A 122 -1.53 -25.28 -24.51
C GLN A 122 -1.61 -23.76 -24.73
N SER A 123 -2.19 -23.35 -25.85
CA SER A 123 -2.45 -21.94 -26.16
C SER A 123 -3.39 -21.33 -25.13
N VAL A 124 -3.04 -20.13 -24.67
CA VAL A 124 -3.93 -19.33 -23.81
C VAL A 124 -4.82 -18.42 -24.66
N SER A 125 -5.97 -18.03 -24.12
CA SER A 125 -6.96 -17.20 -24.80
C SER A 125 -7.42 -16.04 -23.92
N GLY A 126 -8.26 -15.16 -24.49
CA GLY A 126 -8.77 -13.97 -23.81
C GLY A 126 -7.73 -12.86 -23.80
N ASP A 127 -7.32 -12.47 -22.60
CA ASP A 127 -6.39 -11.36 -22.38
C ASP A 127 -4.92 -11.79 -22.31
N LEU A 128 -4.67 -13.10 -22.25
CA LEU A 128 -3.35 -13.69 -22.27
C LEU A 128 -2.95 -14.12 -23.68
N GLY A 129 -1.65 -14.08 -23.97
CA GLY A 129 -1.02 -14.58 -25.18
C GLY A 129 0.10 -15.58 -24.87
N GLY A 130 0.53 -16.32 -25.90
CA GLY A 130 1.57 -17.35 -25.78
C GLY A 130 1.01 -18.72 -25.37
N THR A 131 1.81 -19.48 -24.62
CA THR A 131 1.49 -20.84 -24.19
C THR A 131 1.95 -21.10 -22.75
N PHE A 132 1.30 -22.03 -22.05
CA PHE A 132 1.81 -22.52 -20.77
C PHE A 132 3.21 -23.13 -20.90
N PRO A 133 4.06 -23.02 -19.85
CA PRO A 133 3.75 -22.49 -18.51
C PRO A 133 3.93 -20.97 -18.35
N SER A 134 4.40 -20.26 -19.38
CA SER A 134 4.83 -18.85 -19.27
C SER A 134 4.02 -17.91 -20.18
N PRO A 135 2.70 -17.75 -19.97
CA PRO A 135 1.90 -16.81 -20.75
C PRO A 135 2.24 -15.35 -20.41
N SER A 136 1.92 -14.44 -21.32
CA SER A 136 2.02 -12.99 -21.09
C SER A 136 0.66 -12.31 -21.20
N VAL A 137 0.47 -11.21 -20.48
CA VAL A 137 -0.71 -10.36 -20.65
C VAL A 137 -0.52 -9.52 -21.92
N VAL A 138 -1.39 -9.74 -22.91
CA VAL A 138 -1.32 -9.06 -24.22
C VAL A 138 -2.53 -8.15 -24.46
N LYS A 139 -3.60 -8.31 -23.67
CA LYS A 139 -4.78 -7.43 -23.66
C LYS A 139 -5.26 -7.19 -22.24
N ILE A 140 -6.09 -6.17 -22.06
CA ILE A 140 -6.86 -5.92 -20.83
C ILE A 140 -8.30 -5.60 -21.26
N GLN A 141 -9.26 -6.42 -20.82
CA GLN A 141 -10.67 -6.35 -21.20
C GLN A 141 -10.89 -6.44 -22.71
N GLY A 142 -10.12 -7.30 -23.40
CA GLY A 142 -10.17 -7.49 -24.85
C GLY A 142 -9.45 -6.42 -25.67
N VAL A 143 -8.92 -5.36 -25.04
CA VAL A 143 -8.17 -4.28 -25.69
C VAL A 143 -6.68 -4.56 -25.65
N SER A 144 -6.00 -4.50 -26.80
CA SER A 144 -4.57 -4.80 -26.93
C SER A 144 -3.67 -3.86 -26.14
N ILE A 145 -2.62 -4.43 -25.54
CA ILE A 145 -1.48 -3.70 -24.98
C ILE A 145 -0.46 -3.47 -26.10
N SER A 146 0.06 -2.26 -26.19
CA SER A 146 1.09 -1.89 -27.17
C SER A 146 2.35 -2.72 -26.98
N ALA A 147 2.98 -3.11 -28.10
CA ALA A 147 4.28 -3.78 -28.10
C ALA A 147 5.45 -2.83 -27.81
N ILE A 148 5.22 -1.52 -27.70
CA ILE A 148 6.24 -0.53 -27.35
C ILE A 148 6.57 -0.68 -25.86
N PRO A 149 7.84 -0.95 -25.48
CA PRO A 149 8.23 -1.02 -24.07
C PRO A 149 8.07 0.34 -23.38
N PRO A 150 7.55 0.39 -22.14
CA PRO A 150 7.46 1.64 -21.38
C PRO A 150 8.86 2.16 -21.02
N SER A 151 9.02 3.47 -21.10
CA SER A 151 10.16 4.19 -20.51
C SER A 151 9.92 4.50 -19.02
N ALA A 152 10.97 4.80 -18.28
CA ALA A 152 10.86 5.20 -16.88
C ALA A 152 9.89 6.39 -16.71
N GLY A 153 8.93 6.26 -15.79
CA GLY A 153 7.92 7.30 -15.51
C GLY A 153 6.67 7.24 -16.40
N GLN A 154 6.55 6.29 -17.32
CA GLN A 154 5.33 6.09 -18.10
C GLN A 154 4.35 5.15 -17.40
N VAL A 155 3.06 5.37 -17.64
CA VAL A 155 1.97 4.48 -17.22
C VAL A 155 1.23 3.93 -18.43
N LEU A 156 0.45 2.88 -18.22
CA LEU A 156 -0.42 2.34 -19.26
C LEU A 156 -1.70 3.17 -19.35
N GLN A 157 -1.96 3.78 -20.50
CA GLN A 157 -3.13 4.63 -20.74
C GLN A 157 -3.92 4.13 -21.95
N PHE A 158 -5.23 4.04 -21.82
CA PHE A 158 -6.12 3.73 -22.94
C PHE A 158 -6.27 4.96 -23.83
N ASN A 159 -5.91 4.83 -25.11
CA ASN A 159 -5.98 5.94 -26.08
C ASN A 159 -7.26 5.94 -26.93
N GLY A 160 -8.26 5.12 -26.58
CA GLY A 160 -9.47 4.91 -27.38
C GLY A 160 -9.39 3.71 -28.34
N THR A 161 -8.22 3.11 -28.54
CA THR A 161 -8.04 1.92 -29.40
C THR A 161 -7.21 0.82 -28.71
N ASN A 162 -6.09 1.19 -28.08
CA ASN A 162 -5.15 0.30 -27.42
C ASN A 162 -4.71 0.87 -26.06
N TRP A 163 -4.16 0.02 -25.22
CA TRP A 163 -3.41 0.42 -24.03
C TRP A 163 -1.96 0.74 -24.42
N ILE A 164 -1.53 1.99 -24.30
CA ILE A 164 -0.21 2.47 -24.71
C ILE A 164 0.59 3.02 -23.52
N PRO A 165 1.92 2.86 -23.47
CA PRO A 165 2.76 3.61 -22.54
C PRO A 165 2.62 5.10 -22.82
N THR A 166 2.19 5.85 -21.83
CA THR A 166 2.05 7.30 -21.90
C THR A 166 2.75 7.90 -20.69
N ALA A 167 3.57 8.93 -20.92
CA ALA A 167 4.06 9.73 -19.82
C ALA A 167 2.82 10.34 -19.14
N LEU A 168 2.68 10.17 -17.84
CA LEU A 168 1.71 10.98 -17.11
C LEU A 168 2.04 12.43 -17.46
N PRO A 169 1.10 13.23 -18.00
CA PRO A 169 1.31 14.67 -18.05
C PRO A 169 1.69 15.03 -16.64
N ALA A 170 2.83 15.71 -16.43
CA ALA A 170 3.36 15.98 -15.12
C ALA A 170 2.19 16.44 -14.25
N THR A 171 1.67 15.56 -13.40
CA THR A 171 0.64 15.94 -12.47
C THR A 171 1.46 16.72 -11.46
N THR A 172 1.53 18.01 -11.71
CA THR A 172 1.29 18.94 -10.64
C THR A 172 -0.03 18.53 -9.96
N GLY A 173 0.06 17.53 -9.08
CA GLY A 173 -0.32 17.73 -7.68
C GLY A 173 0.61 18.77 -7.06
N ALA A 174 0.76 19.92 -7.74
CA ALA A 174 1.29 21.10 -7.14
C ALA A 174 0.16 21.56 -6.25
N ASP A 175 0.31 21.29 -4.96
CA ASP A 175 0.36 22.46 -4.10
C ASP A 175 1.25 23.47 -4.83
N VAL A 176 0.69 24.60 -5.25
CA VAL A 176 1.36 25.57 -6.11
C VAL A 176 2.57 26.12 -5.36
N VAL A 177 3.68 25.40 -5.47
CA VAL A 177 4.99 25.80 -4.99
C VAL A 177 5.77 26.11 -6.25
N THR A 178 5.51 27.28 -6.82
CA THR A 178 6.37 27.87 -7.82
C THR A 178 7.53 28.54 -7.08
N SER A 179 8.76 28.17 -7.43
CA SER A 179 9.99 28.76 -6.90
C SER A 179 10.32 30.13 -7.53
N GLN A 180 9.37 30.74 -8.24
CA GLN A 180 9.40 32.09 -8.78
C GLN A 180 8.00 32.70 -8.67
N PRO A 181 7.85 34.04 -8.58
CA PRO A 181 6.57 34.71 -8.38
C PRO A 181 5.72 34.69 -9.66
N ASP A 182 5.44 33.51 -10.19
CA ASP A 182 4.50 33.33 -11.26
C ASP A 182 3.09 33.31 -10.68
N ILE A 183 2.33 34.28 -11.11
CA ILE A 183 0.97 34.58 -10.70
C ILE A 183 0.09 33.36 -10.96
N ILE A 184 -0.62 32.90 -9.93
CA ILE A 184 -1.69 31.92 -10.09
C ILE A 184 -2.84 32.61 -10.83
N SER A 185 -2.90 32.44 -12.16
CA SER A 185 -4.02 32.92 -12.96
C SER A 185 -5.22 31.99 -12.78
N LEU A 186 -6.11 32.31 -11.83
CA LEU A 186 -7.40 31.65 -11.68
C LEU A 186 -8.40 32.26 -12.65
N THR A 187 -8.47 31.72 -13.86
CA THR A 187 -9.44 32.19 -14.86
C THR A 187 -10.81 31.60 -14.55
N ASN A 188 -11.74 32.44 -14.08
CA ASN A 188 -13.11 32.05 -13.83
C ASN A 188 -13.88 31.99 -15.17
N ALA A 189 -14.21 30.81 -15.66
CA ALA A 189 -15.23 30.68 -16.70
C ALA A 189 -16.58 31.14 -16.12
N SER A 190 -17.36 31.91 -16.88
CA SER A 190 -18.61 32.55 -16.40
C SER A 190 -19.46 31.59 -15.55
N GLY A 191 -19.60 31.91 -14.26
CA GLY A 191 -20.48 31.20 -13.33
C GLY A 191 -19.82 30.29 -12.28
N ALA A 192 -18.49 30.08 -12.24
CA ALA A 192 -17.88 29.34 -11.14
C ALA A 192 -17.64 30.24 -9.92
N ALA A 193 -18.08 29.80 -8.73
CA ALA A 193 -17.73 30.46 -7.48
C ALA A 193 -16.46 29.81 -6.91
N LEU A 194 -15.38 30.58 -6.79
CA LEU A 194 -14.20 30.16 -6.04
C LEU A 194 -14.55 30.16 -4.55
N LYS A 195 -14.62 28.97 -3.94
CA LYS A 195 -14.83 28.81 -2.49
C LYS A 195 -13.51 28.42 -1.83
N ASN A 196 -13.25 28.99 -0.65
CA ASN A 196 -12.06 28.71 0.18
C ASN A 196 -10.71 29.04 -0.49
N LEU A 197 -10.63 30.16 -1.22
CA LEU A 197 -9.37 30.62 -1.78
C LEU A 197 -8.48 31.23 -0.68
N SER A 198 -7.39 30.54 -0.34
CA SER A 198 -6.32 31.07 0.52
C SER A 198 -5.18 31.61 -0.33
N ILE A 199 -4.92 32.92 -0.27
CA ILE A 199 -3.79 33.55 -0.98
C ILE A 199 -2.68 33.83 0.04
N ASN A 200 -1.64 33.01 0.04
CA ASN A 200 -0.44 33.23 0.83
C ASN A 200 0.59 33.99 -0.01
N LEU A 201 0.73 35.31 0.22
CA LEU A 201 1.76 36.12 -0.41
C LEU A 201 2.96 36.25 0.54
N LYS A 202 4.17 36.08 0.01
CA LYS A 202 5.39 36.45 0.75
C LYS A 202 5.30 37.94 1.08
N PRO A 203 5.52 38.37 2.34
CA PRO A 203 5.50 39.79 2.69
C PRO A 203 6.57 40.56 1.90
N GLY A 204 6.23 41.79 1.50
CA GLY A 204 7.17 42.71 0.87
C GLY A 204 8.28 43.15 1.83
N THR A 205 9.30 43.80 1.30
CA THR A 205 10.31 44.48 2.12
C THR A 205 9.67 45.61 2.94
N ALA A 206 10.28 46.00 4.05
CA ALA A 206 9.79 47.12 4.87
C ALA A 206 9.61 48.39 4.01
N GLY A 207 8.43 49.01 4.09
CA GLY A 207 8.08 50.17 3.27
C GLY A 207 7.53 49.84 1.87
N ALA A 208 7.40 48.56 1.50
CA ALA A 208 6.70 48.17 0.28
C ALA A 208 5.18 48.10 0.50
N ILE A 209 4.43 48.46 -0.53
CA ILE A 209 2.96 48.36 -0.57
C ILE A 209 2.59 47.37 -1.68
N LEU A 210 1.52 46.59 -1.46
CA LEU A 210 0.98 45.70 -2.48
C LEU A 210 0.10 46.49 -3.42
N MET A 211 0.38 46.43 -4.72
CA MET A 211 -0.29 47.28 -5.71
C MET A 211 -0.47 46.55 -7.03
N THR A 212 -1.38 47.05 -7.85
CA THR A 212 -1.56 46.63 -9.23
C THR A 212 -0.80 47.58 -10.15
N ASP A 213 0.06 47.07 -11.02
CA ASP A 213 0.80 47.89 -11.97
C ASP A 213 0.00 48.22 -13.26
N VAL A 214 0.63 48.99 -14.16
CA VAL A 214 0.01 49.41 -15.44
C VAL A 214 -0.39 48.26 -16.36
N ASN A 215 0.19 47.06 -16.14
CA ASN A 215 -0.10 45.85 -16.89
C ASN A 215 -1.06 44.92 -16.13
N GLN A 216 -1.74 45.45 -15.10
CA GLN A 216 -2.68 44.72 -14.24
C GLN A 216 -2.04 43.59 -13.43
N GLN A 217 -0.73 43.63 -13.18
CA GLN A 217 -0.04 42.62 -12.38
C GLN A 217 0.05 43.06 -10.91
N ILE A 218 -0.17 42.12 -9.98
CA ILE A 218 -0.03 42.36 -8.54
C ILE A 218 1.45 42.25 -8.15
N LYS A 219 2.02 43.30 -7.56
CA LYS A 219 3.41 43.31 -7.10
C LYS A 219 3.60 44.12 -5.82
N TRP A 220 4.64 43.77 -5.07
CA TRP A 220 5.18 44.63 -4.02
C TRP A 220 6.04 45.73 -4.66
N GLN A 221 5.74 46.98 -4.35
CA GLN A 221 6.51 48.13 -4.84
C GLN A 221 6.94 49.01 -3.67
N SER A 222 8.16 49.55 -3.71
CA SER A 222 8.64 50.45 -2.65
C SER A 222 7.80 51.72 -2.61
N ALA A 223 7.31 52.14 -1.43
CA ALA A 223 6.59 53.40 -1.28
C ALA A 223 7.45 54.63 -1.63
N THR A 224 8.77 54.46 -1.76
CA THR A 224 9.73 55.49 -2.16
C THR A 224 10.02 55.52 -3.66
N GLU A 225 9.49 54.58 -4.45
CA GLU A 225 9.66 54.60 -5.90
C GLU A 225 8.99 55.83 -6.50
N THR A 226 9.72 56.47 -7.43
CA THR A 226 9.32 57.72 -8.07
C THR A 226 7.98 57.53 -8.81
N GLY A 227 6.97 58.31 -8.43
CA GLY A 227 5.67 58.35 -9.11
C GLY A 227 4.49 57.71 -8.37
N LEU A 228 4.71 57.09 -7.21
CA LEU A 228 3.64 56.50 -6.39
C LEU A 228 2.85 57.51 -5.57
N VAL A 229 3.57 58.46 -4.99
CA VAL A 229 3.06 59.75 -4.57
C VAL A 229 3.88 60.75 -5.37
N LYS A 230 3.30 61.39 -6.39
CA LYS A 230 3.98 62.48 -7.10
C LYS A 230 3.95 63.71 -6.21
N GLY A 231 4.71 63.70 -5.12
CA GLY A 231 4.63 64.73 -4.11
C GLY A 231 5.95 65.45 -3.88
N LYS A 232 5.87 66.72 -3.51
CA LYS A 232 7.01 67.52 -3.06
C LYS A 232 6.88 67.73 -1.56
N VAL A 233 7.87 67.25 -0.80
CA VAL A 233 8.07 67.67 0.60
C VAL A 233 9.03 68.84 0.61
N ALA A 234 8.70 69.92 1.30
CA ALA A 234 9.54 71.09 1.41
C ALA A 234 9.35 71.80 2.76
N GLU A 235 10.39 72.48 3.21
CA GLU A 235 10.25 73.53 4.22
C GLU A 235 9.97 74.85 3.52
N VAL A 236 8.96 75.58 4.01
CA VAL A 236 8.54 76.87 3.47
C VAL A 236 8.45 77.88 4.60
N SER A 237 8.69 79.15 4.29
CA SER A 237 8.50 80.26 5.21
C SER A 237 7.59 81.31 4.59
N PHE A 238 6.75 81.89 5.43
CA PHE A 238 5.98 83.07 5.10
C PHE A 238 5.79 83.91 6.35
N SER A 239 5.86 85.22 6.18
CA SER A 239 5.83 86.20 7.26
C SER A 239 4.72 87.23 7.12
N ALA A 240 3.88 87.10 6.08
CA ALA A 240 2.80 88.04 5.79
C ALA A 240 1.48 87.30 5.55
N LEU A 241 0.40 87.93 6.02
CA LEU A 241 -0.99 87.59 5.74
C LEU A 241 -1.44 88.24 4.43
N ASP A 242 -2.57 87.80 3.89
CA ASP A 242 -3.12 88.30 2.62
C ASP A 242 -3.40 89.81 2.63
N ASN A 243 -3.63 90.39 3.81
CA ASN A 243 -3.83 91.83 4.00
C ASN A 243 -2.52 92.62 4.19
N GLY A 244 -1.35 91.97 4.06
CA GLY A 244 -0.03 92.57 4.21
C GLY A 244 0.47 92.74 5.66
N THR A 245 -0.29 92.32 6.67
CA THR A 245 0.15 92.36 8.08
C THR A 245 0.89 91.07 8.47
N THR A 246 1.60 91.07 9.59
CA THR A 246 2.34 89.89 10.10
C THR A 246 1.66 89.23 11.30
N LYS A 247 0.54 89.80 11.79
CA LYS A 247 -0.10 89.39 13.03
C LYS A 247 -1.51 88.87 12.80
N ILE A 248 -1.77 87.65 13.25
CA ILE A 248 -3.12 87.09 13.30
C ILE A 248 -3.85 87.79 14.45
N PRO A 249 -5.04 88.41 14.24
CA PRO A 249 -5.77 89.10 15.30
C PRO A 249 -6.11 88.18 16.47
N ALA A 250 -6.34 88.76 17.66
CA ALA A 250 -6.68 88.02 18.87
C ALA A 250 -7.99 87.23 18.70
N ASN A 251 -7.99 85.96 19.09
CA ASN A 251 -9.15 85.05 18.99
C ASN A 251 -9.84 85.03 17.61
N ASP A 252 -9.06 85.21 16.54
CA ASP A 252 -9.59 85.34 15.17
C ASP A 252 -8.78 84.49 14.18
N VAL A 253 -9.28 84.44 12.95
CA VAL A 253 -8.65 83.76 11.83
C VAL A 253 -8.01 84.75 10.86
N ALA A 254 -6.94 84.32 10.21
CA ALA A 254 -6.31 85.06 9.12
C ALA A 254 -6.02 84.14 7.93
N LYS A 255 -5.78 84.74 6.77
CA LYS A 255 -5.36 84.03 5.57
C LYS A 255 -3.97 84.47 5.16
N ALA A 256 -3.21 83.53 4.61
CA ALA A 256 -1.92 83.79 3.99
C ALA A 256 -1.82 83.02 2.68
N LYS A 257 -0.99 83.52 1.77
CA LYS A 257 -0.67 82.89 0.50
C LYS A 257 0.83 82.66 0.39
N ILE A 258 1.18 81.48 -0.10
CA ILE A 258 2.57 81.11 -0.36
C ILE A 258 2.75 80.63 -1.79
N THR A 259 3.92 80.93 -2.36
CA THR A 259 4.30 80.43 -3.69
C THR A 259 4.91 79.04 -3.53
N VAL A 260 4.30 78.03 -4.15
CA VAL A 260 4.74 76.64 -4.13
C VAL A 260 4.95 76.17 -5.57
N PRO A 261 6.18 76.26 -6.11
CA PRO A 261 6.45 75.87 -7.48
C PRO A 261 6.03 74.42 -7.76
N GLY A 262 5.25 74.22 -8.83
CA GLY A 262 4.70 72.94 -9.25
C GLY A 262 3.29 72.64 -8.74
N ALA A 263 2.70 73.49 -7.88
CA ALA A 263 1.31 73.31 -7.45
C ALA A 263 0.33 73.66 -8.57
N GLN A 264 -0.66 72.80 -8.80
CA GLN A 264 -1.76 73.00 -9.75
C GLN A 264 -3.11 72.78 -9.05
N VAL A 265 -4.15 73.48 -9.50
CA VAL A 265 -5.51 73.29 -8.95
C VAL A 265 -5.92 71.82 -9.09
N GLY A 266 -6.37 71.22 -7.99
CA GLY A 266 -6.68 69.79 -7.90
C GLY A 266 -5.59 68.94 -7.23
N ASN A 267 -4.36 69.45 -7.08
CA ASN A 267 -3.36 68.83 -6.20
C ASN A 267 -3.81 68.93 -4.74
N SER A 268 -3.47 67.91 -3.94
CA SER A 268 -3.68 67.95 -2.50
C SER A 268 -2.47 68.57 -1.82
N VAL A 269 -2.68 69.39 -0.79
CA VAL A 269 -1.58 70.01 -0.03
C VAL A 269 -1.86 69.95 1.47
N PHE A 270 -0.85 69.53 2.21
CA PHE A 270 -0.84 69.55 3.65
C PHE A 270 0.27 70.49 4.12
N LEU A 271 -0.07 71.38 5.05
CA LEU A 271 0.88 72.28 5.69
C LEU A 271 0.76 72.16 7.20
N SER A 272 1.90 72.06 7.89
CA SER A 272 1.99 72.10 9.34
C SER A 272 3.05 73.09 9.80
N ASN A 273 2.98 73.53 11.05
CA ASN A 273 4.08 74.24 11.68
C ASN A 273 5.31 73.32 11.75
N ALA A 274 6.51 73.87 11.55
CA ALA A 274 7.75 73.10 11.63
C ALA A 274 8.19 72.84 13.09
N ALA A 275 7.85 73.78 13.97
CA ALA A 275 8.01 73.67 15.42
C ALA A 275 6.65 73.43 16.10
N ASP A 276 6.71 73.14 17.41
CA ASP A 276 5.52 73.00 18.25
C ASP A 276 5.01 74.40 18.64
N GLU A 277 4.03 74.90 17.88
CA GLU A 277 3.42 76.22 18.09
C GLU A 277 2.11 76.06 18.86
N THR A 278 2.04 76.63 20.07
CA THR A 278 0.85 76.54 20.94
C THR A 278 -0.07 77.77 20.82
N GLU A 279 0.39 78.83 20.17
CA GLU A 279 -0.30 80.12 20.10
C GLU A 279 -1.32 80.19 18.95
N TYR A 280 -1.03 79.54 17.83
CA TYR A 280 -1.87 79.52 16.63
C TYR A 280 -1.78 78.16 15.93
N SER A 281 -2.77 77.84 15.10
CA SER A 281 -2.76 76.63 14.27
C SER A 281 -3.01 76.95 12.80
N ILE A 282 -2.56 76.04 11.93
CA ILE A 282 -3.06 75.96 10.56
C ILE A 282 -4.35 75.16 10.58
N ILE A 283 -5.45 75.77 10.14
CA ILE A 283 -6.77 75.12 10.08
C ILE A 283 -6.90 74.31 8.79
N THR A 284 -6.49 74.91 7.67
CA THR A 284 -6.61 74.30 6.35
C THR A 284 -5.63 74.93 5.37
N SER A 285 -5.22 74.15 4.39
CA SER A 285 -4.40 74.56 3.25
C SER A 285 -5.01 74.00 1.98
N TRP A 286 -5.00 74.78 0.89
CA TRP A 286 -5.48 74.34 -0.40
C TRP A 286 -4.70 75.03 -1.52
N VAL A 287 -4.57 74.35 -2.66
CA VAL A 287 -3.99 74.98 -3.86
C VAL A 287 -5.03 75.93 -4.45
N SER A 288 -4.81 77.23 -4.32
CA SER A 288 -5.74 78.27 -4.76
C SER A 288 -5.50 78.75 -6.19
N GLY A 289 -4.35 78.40 -6.78
CA GLY A 289 -4.00 78.72 -8.16
C GLY A 289 -2.69 78.06 -8.60
N PRO A 290 -2.26 78.28 -9.85
CA PRO A 290 -0.97 77.79 -10.33
C PRO A 290 0.17 78.35 -9.48
N ASN A 291 0.98 77.44 -8.92
CA ASN A 291 2.05 77.74 -7.97
C ASN A 291 1.61 78.48 -6.70
N GLU A 292 0.32 78.47 -6.34
CA GLU A 292 -0.20 79.23 -5.19
C GLU A 292 -0.93 78.30 -4.21
N VAL A 293 -0.52 78.33 -2.95
CA VAL A 293 -1.21 77.66 -1.84
C VAL A 293 -1.74 78.72 -0.89
N SER A 294 -3.04 78.68 -0.65
CA SER A 294 -3.70 79.48 0.38
C SER A 294 -3.80 78.70 1.67
N ILE A 295 -3.66 79.41 2.78
CA ILE A 295 -3.62 78.86 4.13
C ILE A 295 -4.60 79.66 4.98
N ARG A 296 -5.32 78.97 5.87
CA ARG A 296 -6.07 79.63 6.94
C ARG A 296 -5.46 79.31 8.29
N LEU A 297 -5.22 80.36 9.07
CA LEU A 297 -4.63 80.32 10.40
C LEU A 297 -5.68 80.70 11.43
N ALA A 298 -5.62 80.11 12.63
CA ALA A 298 -6.42 80.52 13.79
C ALA A 298 -5.49 80.88 14.95
N ASN A 299 -5.70 82.05 15.53
CA ASN A 299 -5.08 82.45 16.79
C ASN A 299 -6.05 82.18 17.94
N TYR A 300 -5.58 81.47 18.98
CA TYR A 300 -6.37 81.14 20.16
C TYR A 300 -6.03 82.00 21.39
N GLN A 301 -5.13 82.97 21.21
CA GLN A 301 -4.69 83.87 22.26
C GLN A 301 -5.56 85.14 22.29
N PRO A 302 -5.77 85.75 23.48
CA PRO A 302 -6.46 87.03 23.63
C PRO A 302 -5.62 88.23 23.13
N ILE A 303 -4.44 87.98 22.56
CA ILE A 303 -3.54 88.98 21.97
C ILE A 303 -3.17 88.57 20.53
N PRO A 304 -2.83 89.51 19.63
CA PRO A 304 -2.38 89.17 18.29
C PRO A 304 -1.07 88.37 18.29
N VAL A 305 -0.98 87.33 17.44
CA VAL A 305 0.19 86.44 17.32
C VAL A 305 0.98 86.75 16.05
N ASP A 306 2.28 86.99 16.19
CA ASP A 306 3.18 87.31 15.08
C ASP A 306 3.75 86.04 14.43
N ILE A 307 3.60 85.94 13.11
CA ILE A 307 4.10 84.80 12.32
C ILE A 307 5.46 85.06 11.65
N THR A 308 6.06 86.24 11.87
CA THR A 308 7.34 86.62 11.24
C THR A 308 8.45 85.63 11.58
N GLY A 309 9.10 85.09 10.55
CA GLY A 309 10.24 84.17 10.70
C GLY A 309 9.88 82.72 11.03
N ARG A 310 8.59 82.38 11.20
CA ARG A 310 8.15 81.00 11.45
C ARG A 310 8.32 80.13 10.20
N GLN A 311 8.61 78.85 10.42
CA GLN A 311 8.86 77.84 9.39
C GLN A 311 7.73 76.81 9.37
N TYR A 312 7.47 76.24 8.20
CA TYR A 312 6.36 75.32 7.97
C TYR A 312 6.81 74.13 7.13
N LYS A 313 6.26 72.96 7.42
CA LYS A 313 6.46 71.76 6.61
C LYS A 313 5.31 71.61 5.64
N LEU A 314 5.65 71.49 4.36
CA LEU A 314 4.70 71.34 3.26
C LEU A 314 4.85 69.96 2.63
N LEU A 315 3.72 69.30 2.41
CA LEU A 315 3.57 68.14 1.54
C LEU A 315 2.56 68.49 0.44
N LEU A 316 3.06 68.70 -0.78
CA LEU A 316 2.23 68.78 -1.98
C LEU A 316 2.12 67.37 -2.56
N ILE A 317 0.92 66.92 -2.92
CA ILE A 317 0.64 65.68 -3.63
C ILE A 317 0.03 66.07 -4.98
N GLN A 318 0.78 65.84 -6.04
CA GLN A 318 0.38 66.05 -7.42
C GLN A 318 -0.36 64.80 -7.88
N ASN A 319 -1.52 65.01 -8.49
CA ASN A 319 -2.28 63.94 -9.15
C ASN A 319 -1.71 63.68 -10.55
#